data_AF-A0A1D2W565-F1
#
_entry.id   AF-A0A1D2W565-F1
#
_cell.length_a   1.000
_cell.length_b   1.000
_cell.length_c   1.000
_cell.angle_alpha   90.00
_cell.angle_beta   90.00
_cell.angle_gamma   90.00
#
_symmetry.space_group_name_H-M   'P 1'
#
loop_
_entity.id
_entity.type
_entity.pdbx_description
1 polymer ?
#
loop_
_entity_poly.entity_id
_entity_poly.type
_entity_poly.pdbx_seq_one_letter_code
_entity_poly.pdbx_strand_id
1 'polypeptide(L)'
;MDEHVIEALGKARVVVRDGKVVEVGEPKINYCPLFDKYRGIKEITPEAVKENIEFRIKDFGMCTSERKLRMKDFLSFGVSETLGTLLDEGIIDCAVIVSEGCGTTVVEDPEFVQGMAGRISAFLSTSPIEKIIVKVGPENVLNPETAEINQIKGVLKAVEMGHKKIAVSVISAEDAKTLREIEKEHEGVNIYIFAAHVTEMSKEEAEELFDYADVVTGCASKYIREVGEGREIFTAGASIPIYGASKDGEHFLKIRIEKIGGLKDKPDAKLPDPLI
;
A
#
# COMPACT_ATOMS: atom_id res chain seq x y z
N MET A 1 -2.96 -9.96 23.81
CA MET A 1 -2.40 -8.60 23.80
C MET A 1 -2.22 -8.27 22.33
N ASP A 2 -2.88 -7.23 21.86
CA ASP A 2 -2.76 -6.75 20.50
C ASP A 2 -1.51 -5.88 20.38
N GLU A 3 -0.61 -6.26 19.48
CA GLU A 3 0.58 -5.48 19.16
C GLU A 3 0.69 -5.33 17.65
N HIS A 4 0.98 -4.11 17.22
CA HIS A 4 1.13 -3.75 15.82
C HIS A 4 2.40 -2.93 15.64
N VAL A 5 3.28 -3.39 14.76
CA VAL A 5 4.54 -2.71 14.43
C VAL A 5 4.41 -2.15 13.03
N ILE A 6 4.60 -0.84 12.91
CA ILE A 6 4.32 -0.07 11.70
C ILE A 6 5.59 0.67 11.29
N GLU A 7 5.86 0.73 10.00
CA GLU A 7 6.79 1.70 9.44
C GLU A 7 5.98 2.90 8.92
N ALA A 8 5.87 3.93 9.76
CA ALA A 8 5.08 5.13 9.51
C ALA A 8 5.97 6.28 9.02
N LEU A 9 5.33 7.38 8.58
CA LEU A 9 5.91 8.68 8.22
C LEU A 9 7.44 8.78 8.29
N GLY A 10 8.09 8.85 7.13
CA GLY A 10 9.55 8.97 7.05
C GLY A 10 10.29 7.72 7.52
N LYS A 11 9.70 6.54 7.36
CA LYS A 11 10.22 5.24 7.82
C LYS A 11 10.45 5.13 9.34
N ALA A 12 9.76 5.95 10.14
CA ALA A 12 9.77 5.82 11.58
C ALA A 12 9.08 4.52 12.02
N ARG A 13 9.79 3.70 12.79
CA ARG A 13 9.20 2.52 13.45
C ARG A 13 8.24 2.97 14.55
N VAL A 14 7.02 2.48 14.55
CA VAL A 14 6.01 2.77 15.57
C VAL A 14 5.45 1.47 16.12
N VAL A 15 5.30 1.37 17.44
CA VAL A 15 4.61 0.27 18.10
C VAL A 15 3.31 0.77 18.71
N VAL A 16 2.21 0.14 18.31
CA VAL A 16 0.89 0.35 18.90
C VAL A 16 0.50 -0.91 19.67
N ARG A 17 0.14 -0.75 20.94
CA ARG A 17 -0.32 -1.83 21.82
C ARG A 17 -1.60 -1.41 22.54
N ASP A 18 -2.62 -2.25 22.51
CA ASP A 18 -3.94 -1.97 23.09
C ASP A 18 -4.49 -0.59 22.66
N GLY A 19 -4.35 -0.27 21.36
CA GLY A 19 -4.77 1.00 20.78
C GLY A 19 -3.98 2.23 21.26
N LYS A 20 -2.79 2.07 21.83
CA LYS A 20 -1.93 3.17 22.30
C LYS A 20 -0.55 3.12 21.66
N VAL A 21 -0.04 4.29 21.27
CA VAL A 21 1.34 4.40 20.79
C VAL A 21 2.29 4.27 21.98
N VAL A 22 3.09 3.20 22.00
CA VAL A 22 4.02 2.91 23.11
C VAL A 22 5.49 3.16 22.73
N GLU A 23 5.80 3.22 21.43
CA GLU A 23 7.14 3.48 20.92
C GLU A 23 7.06 4.22 19.59
N VAL A 24 7.95 5.19 19.39
CA VAL A 24 8.20 5.86 18.12
C VAL A 24 9.70 6.02 17.96
N GLY A 25 10.24 5.51 16.85
CA GLY A 25 11.63 5.65 16.46
C GLY A 25 11.87 6.92 15.63
N GLU A 26 13.15 7.21 15.38
CA GLU A 26 13.57 8.36 14.58
C GLU A 26 13.17 8.20 13.11
N PRO A 27 12.53 9.21 12.49
CA PRO A 27 12.30 9.23 11.06
C PRO A 27 13.61 9.44 10.31
N LYS A 28 13.72 8.84 9.13
CA LYS A 28 14.85 9.02 8.19
C LYS A 28 14.60 10.10 7.14
N ILE A 29 13.36 10.58 7.06
CA ILE A 29 12.92 11.62 6.12
C ILE A 29 12.31 12.75 6.93
N ASN A 30 12.71 13.98 6.62
CA ASN A 30 12.31 15.18 7.33
C ASN A 30 11.02 15.79 6.77
N TYR A 31 10.73 15.58 5.48
CA TYR A 31 9.58 16.17 4.83
C TYR A 31 8.91 15.21 3.83
N CYS A 32 7.59 15.24 3.79
CA CYS A 32 6.81 14.56 2.76
C CYS A 32 5.64 15.44 2.31
N PRO A 33 5.53 15.77 1.02
CA PRO A 33 4.49 16.65 0.48
C PRO A 33 3.08 16.10 0.66
N LEU A 34 2.93 14.78 0.78
CA LEU A 34 1.65 14.14 1.06
C LEU A 34 1.20 14.42 2.51
N PHE A 35 2.11 14.29 3.48
CA PHE A 35 1.79 14.56 4.88
C PHE A 35 1.62 16.06 5.16
N ASP A 36 2.38 16.92 4.51
CA ASP A 36 2.15 18.37 4.54
C ASP A 36 0.73 18.71 4.05
N LYS A 37 0.37 18.25 2.84
CA LYS A 37 -0.94 18.56 2.24
C LYS A 37 -2.13 18.08 3.08
N TYR A 38 -2.09 16.85 3.58
CA TYR A 38 -3.27 16.22 4.21
C TYR A 38 -3.27 16.22 5.73
N ARG A 39 -2.14 16.55 6.37
CA ARG A 39 -1.98 16.55 7.82
C ARG A 39 -1.32 17.83 8.36
N GLY A 40 -0.84 18.72 7.49
CA GLY A 40 -0.14 19.94 7.90
C GLY A 40 1.25 19.69 8.49
N ILE A 41 1.81 18.50 8.29
CA ILE A 41 3.12 18.10 8.85
C ILE A 41 4.22 18.64 7.93
N LYS A 42 4.82 19.74 8.34
CA LYS A 42 5.92 20.42 7.61
C LYS A 42 7.30 19.87 7.95
N GLU A 43 7.42 19.20 9.08
CA GLU A 43 8.63 18.53 9.54
C GLU A 43 8.21 17.24 10.22
N ILE A 44 8.82 16.13 9.83
CA ILE A 44 8.54 14.80 10.36
C ILE A 44 9.51 14.58 11.53
N THR A 45 8.99 14.73 12.74
CA THR A 45 9.69 14.39 14.00
C THR A 45 9.01 13.19 14.67
N PRO A 46 9.65 12.51 15.63
CA PRO A 46 9.00 11.47 16.43
C PRO A 46 7.67 11.91 17.06
N GLU A 47 7.58 13.16 17.52
CA GLU A 47 6.34 13.73 18.07
C GLU A 47 5.26 13.86 17.00
N ALA A 48 5.60 14.41 15.83
CA ALA A 48 4.65 14.54 14.72
C ALA A 48 4.16 13.17 14.22
N VAL A 49 5.06 12.17 14.20
CA VAL A 49 4.70 10.77 13.89
C VAL A 49 3.72 10.24 14.93
N LYS A 50 4.03 10.38 16.23
CA LYS A 50 3.16 9.95 17.33
C LYS A 50 1.78 10.56 17.23
N GLU A 51 1.70 11.89 17.15
CA GLU A 51 0.44 12.63 17.04
C GLU A 51 -0.36 12.19 15.82
N ASN A 52 0.30 11.91 14.70
CA ASN A 52 -0.38 11.42 13.51
C ASN A 52 -1.00 10.04 13.71
N ILE A 53 -0.28 9.12 14.33
CA ILE A 53 -0.78 7.76 14.60
C ILE A 53 -1.90 7.80 15.63
N GLU A 54 -1.77 8.57 16.71
CA GLU A 54 -2.84 8.78 17.70
C GLU A 54 -4.08 9.41 17.07
N PHE A 55 -3.91 10.35 16.14
CA PHE A 55 -5.00 10.90 15.35
C PHE A 55 -5.71 9.82 14.54
N ARG A 56 -4.98 8.92 13.86
CA ARG A 56 -5.59 7.82 13.06
C ARG A 56 -6.34 6.82 13.92
N ILE A 57 -5.79 6.48 15.09
CA ILE A 57 -6.44 5.64 16.09
C ILE A 57 -7.77 6.29 16.51
N LYS A 58 -7.77 7.60 16.84
CA LYS A 58 -8.98 8.33 17.25
C LYS A 58 -10.00 8.51 16.12
N ASP A 59 -9.54 8.81 14.90
CA ASP A 59 -10.40 9.18 13.77
C ASP A 59 -11.14 7.97 13.18
N PHE A 60 -10.45 6.85 13.01
CA PHE A 60 -11.01 5.67 12.32
C PHE A 60 -10.72 4.33 13.02
N GLY A 61 -10.21 4.34 14.25
CA GLY A 61 -10.02 3.12 15.03
C GLY A 61 -8.85 2.26 14.56
N MET A 62 -7.84 2.86 13.91
CA MET A 62 -6.63 2.13 13.48
C MET A 62 -6.05 1.32 14.64
N CYS A 63 -5.66 0.07 14.39
CA CYS A 63 -5.12 -0.85 15.40
C CYS A 63 -6.07 -1.13 16.59
N THR A 64 -7.39 -1.04 16.39
CA THR A 64 -8.39 -1.33 17.44
C THR A 64 -9.61 -2.06 16.88
N SER A 65 -10.43 -2.61 17.77
CA SER A 65 -11.69 -3.25 17.42
C SER A 65 -12.78 -2.28 16.90
N GLU A 66 -12.57 -0.96 17.03
CA GLU A 66 -13.46 0.10 16.52
C GLU A 66 -13.10 0.57 15.10
N ARG A 67 -12.31 -0.24 14.39
CA ARG A 67 -11.88 0.05 13.02
C ARG A 67 -13.05 0.30 12.06
N LYS A 68 -13.01 1.43 11.35
CA LYS A 68 -13.88 1.73 10.21
C LYS A 68 -13.35 1.04 8.96
N LEU A 69 -13.94 -0.09 8.57
CA LEU A 69 -13.42 -0.92 7.46
C LEU A 69 -13.87 -0.49 6.07
N ARG A 70 -14.96 0.27 5.96
CA ARG A 70 -15.45 0.83 4.70
C ARG A 70 -15.18 2.32 4.68
N MET A 71 -14.47 2.79 3.66
CA MET A 71 -14.17 4.20 3.45
C MET A 71 -14.22 4.55 1.97
N LYS A 72 -14.41 5.83 1.67
CA LYS A 72 -14.19 6.37 0.33
C LYS A 72 -12.74 6.79 0.16
N ASP A 73 -12.35 7.05 -1.09
CA ASP A 73 -11.05 7.58 -1.47
C ASP A 73 -10.54 8.66 -0.52
N PHE A 74 -9.34 8.42 0.03
CA PHE A 74 -8.67 9.40 0.87
C PHE A 74 -7.78 10.33 0.04
N LEU A 75 -7.03 9.76 -0.91
CA LEU A 75 -6.27 10.51 -1.89
C LEU A 75 -7.04 10.58 -3.22
N SER A 76 -6.66 11.54 -4.06
CA SER A 76 -7.13 11.52 -5.44
C SER A 76 -6.45 10.43 -6.27
N PHE A 77 -5.21 10.05 -5.92
CA PHE A 77 -4.41 9.14 -6.74
C PHE A 77 -3.40 8.40 -5.84
N GLY A 78 -3.33 7.08 -5.97
CA GLY A 78 -2.56 6.20 -5.09
C GLY A 78 -2.81 4.72 -5.42
N VAL A 79 -2.11 3.81 -4.75
CA VAL A 79 -2.25 2.35 -4.99
C VAL A 79 -3.65 1.89 -4.59
N SER A 80 -4.08 2.15 -3.35
CA SER A 80 -5.40 1.72 -2.89
C SER A 80 -6.52 2.35 -3.72
N GLU A 81 -6.41 3.64 -4.07
CA GLU A 81 -7.34 4.32 -4.97
C GLU A 81 -7.44 3.67 -6.35
N THR A 82 -6.31 3.23 -6.89
CA THR A 82 -6.26 2.51 -8.17
C THR A 82 -6.90 1.13 -8.01
N LEU A 83 -6.53 0.36 -6.99
CA LEU A 83 -7.13 -0.96 -6.71
C LEU A 83 -8.66 -0.87 -6.54
N GLY A 84 -9.14 0.09 -5.74
CA GLY A 84 -10.58 0.30 -5.57
C GLY A 84 -11.27 0.69 -6.88
N THR A 85 -10.60 1.45 -7.75
CA THR A 85 -11.12 1.73 -9.09
C THR A 85 -11.22 0.46 -9.94
N LEU A 86 -10.17 -0.37 -9.94
CA LEU A 86 -10.15 -1.60 -10.75
C LEU A 86 -11.20 -2.62 -10.29
N LEU A 87 -11.46 -2.73 -8.98
CA LEU A 87 -12.54 -3.56 -8.43
C LEU A 87 -13.92 -3.04 -8.87
N ASP A 88 -14.15 -1.74 -8.73
CA ASP A 88 -15.44 -1.11 -9.07
C ASP A 88 -15.77 -1.22 -10.57
N GLU A 89 -14.75 -1.20 -11.44
CA GLU A 89 -14.91 -1.41 -12.89
C GLU A 89 -14.89 -2.90 -13.31
N GLY A 90 -14.71 -3.84 -12.38
CA GLY A 90 -14.64 -5.28 -12.67
C GLY A 90 -13.41 -5.69 -13.50
N ILE A 91 -12.33 -4.91 -13.44
CA ILE A 91 -11.08 -5.19 -14.15
C ILE A 91 -10.26 -6.24 -13.40
N ILE A 92 -10.29 -6.20 -12.08
CA ILE A 92 -9.72 -7.23 -11.20
C ILE A 92 -10.84 -7.87 -10.38
N ASP A 93 -10.65 -9.13 -10.01
CA ASP A 93 -11.62 -9.89 -9.21
C ASP A 93 -11.43 -9.60 -7.73
N CYS A 94 -10.18 -9.49 -7.28
CA CYS A 94 -9.83 -9.23 -5.89
C CYS A 94 -8.49 -8.50 -5.75
N ALA A 95 -8.27 -7.92 -4.57
CA ALA A 95 -7.00 -7.36 -4.13
C ALA A 95 -6.48 -8.10 -2.89
N VAL A 96 -5.22 -8.54 -2.94
CA VAL A 96 -4.47 -9.08 -1.81
C VAL A 96 -3.68 -7.95 -1.16
N ILE A 97 -4.09 -7.58 0.05
CA ILE A 97 -3.57 -6.42 0.80
C ILE A 97 -3.17 -6.79 2.23
N VAL A 98 -2.41 -5.90 2.86
CA VAL A 98 -2.13 -5.96 4.30
C VAL A 98 -3.06 -5.01 5.05
N SER A 99 -3.60 -5.46 6.18
CA SER A 99 -4.34 -4.61 7.11
C SER A 99 -4.13 -5.05 8.55
N GLU A 100 -4.14 -4.09 9.47
CA GLU A 100 -4.05 -4.37 10.89
C GLU A 100 -5.17 -5.29 11.36
N GLY A 101 -4.89 -6.16 12.34
CA GLY A 101 -5.90 -7.09 12.83
C GLY A 101 -6.17 -8.29 11.94
N CYS A 102 -5.78 -8.27 10.66
CA CYS A 102 -5.96 -9.39 9.73
C CYS A 102 -4.65 -9.90 9.12
N GLY A 103 -3.60 -9.08 9.04
CA GLY A 103 -2.41 -9.46 8.28
C GLY A 103 -2.71 -9.39 6.78
N THR A 104 -2.45 -10.49 6.06
CA THR A 104 -2.79 -10.60 4.63
C THR A 104 -4.24 -10.99 4.43
N THR A 105 -4.93 -10.25 3.55
CA THR A 105 -6.37 -10.40 3.30
C THR A 105 -6.68 -10.29 1.82
N VAL A 106 -7.57 -11.15 1.33
CA VAL A 106 -8.20 -11.07 0.00
C VAL A 106 -9.45 -10.20 0.09
N VAL A 107 -9.57 -9.18 -0.73
CA VAL A 107 -10.67 -8.20 -0.67
C VAL A 107 -11.25 -7.96 -2.05
N GLU A 108 -12.57 -8.09 -2.17
CA GLU A 108 -13.31 -7.86 -3.42
C GLU A 108 -14.04 -6.51 -3.45
N ASP A 109 -14.30 -5.92 -2.27
CA ASP A 109 -15.06 -4.69 -2.16
C ASP A 109 -14.14 -3.45 -2.18
N PRO A 110 -14.38 -2.49 -3.10
CA PRO A 110 -13.53 -1.32 -3.25
C PRO A 110 -13.52 -0.41 -2.01
N GLU A 111 -14.62 -0.29 -1.27
CA GLU A 111 -14.66 0.50 -0.04
C GLU A 111 -13.89 -0.20 1.10
N PHE A 112 -13.84 -1.54 1.09
CA PHE A 112 -13.00 -2.30 2.00
C PHE A 112 -11.52 -2.08 1.70
N VAL A 113 -11.10 -2.09 0.43
CA VAL A 113 -9.70 -1.77 0.07
C VAL A 113 -9.32 -0.38 0.57
N GLN A 114 -10.18 0.62 0.36
CA GLN A 114 -9.95 1.97 0.86
C GLN A 114 -9.87 2.03 2.38
N GLY A 115 -10.83 1.40 3.06
CA GLY A 115 -10.87 1.41 4.51
C GLY A 115 -9.68 0.69 5.12
N MET A 116 -9.29 -0.47 4.60
CA MET A 116 -8.24 -1.32 5.15
C MET A 116 -6.82 -0.87 4.76
N ALA A 117 -6.59 -0.43 3.51
CA ALA A 117 -5.26 -0.07 3.01
C ALA A 117 -5.04 1.44 2.76
N GLY A 118 -6.08 2.19 2.39
CA GLY A 118 -5.90 3.55 1.82
C GLY A 118 -5.36 4.62 2.79
N ARG A 119 -5.49 4.41 4.10
CA ARG A 119 -5.07 5.38 5.14
C ARG A 119 -4.02 4.84 6.10
N ILE A 120 -3.51 3.64 5.84
CA ILE A 120 -2.53 3.00 6.71
C ILE A 120 -1.11 3.15 6.17
N SER A 121 -0.15 2.90 7.05
CA SER A 121 1.26 2.79 6.71
C SER A 121 1.63 1.30 6.62
N ALA A 122 2.84 0.95 6.19
CA ALA A 122 3.21 -0.46 6.09
C ALA A 122 3.31 -1.11 7.48
N PHE A 123 2.75 -2.31 7.62
CA PHE A 123 2.87 -3.10 8.84
C PHE A 123 4.03 -4.07 8.70
N LEU A 124 4.94 -4.04 9.66
CA LEU A 124 5.99 -5.04 9.82
C LEU A 124 5.47 -6.28 10.54
N SER A 125 4.55 -6.09 11.49
CA SER A 125 3.80 -7.17 12.14
C SER A 125 2.49 -6.65 12.72
N THR A 126 1.56 -7.56 12.96
CA THR A 126 0.24 -7.24 13.49
C THR A 126 -0.33 -8.44 14.23
N SER A 127 -1.13 -8.18 15.27
CA SER A 127 -1.84 -9.22 16.01
C SER A 127 -3.29 -9.33 15.51
N PRO A 128 -3.92 -10.52 15.58
CA PRO A 128 -5.30 -10.68 15.17
C PRO A 128 -6.25 -9.83 16.03
N ILE A 129 -7.22 -9.18 15.37
CA ILE A 129 -8.33 -8.49 16.03
C ILE A 129 -9.62 -9.16 15.57
N GLU A 130 -10.20 -9.98 16.45
CA GLU A 130 -11.38 -10.82 16.15
C GLU A 130 -12.54 -10.02 15.54
N LYS A 131 -12.86 -8.84 16.10
CA LYS A 131 -13.95 -7.97 15.59
C LYS A 131 -13.68 -7.46 14.16
N ILE A 132 -12.42 -7.32 13.76
CA ILE A 132 -12.06 -6.96 12.38
C ILE A 132 -12.19 -8.21 11.49
N ILE A 133 -11.57 -9.33 11.89
CA ILE A 133 -11.57 -10.59 11.13
C ILE A 133 -13.00 -11.05 10.84
N VAL A 134 -13.90 -11.03 11.83
CA VAL A 134 -15.32 -11.41 11.66
C VAL A 134 -16.04 -10.52 10.65
N LYS A 135 -15.71 -9.22 10.58
CA LYS A 135 -16.31 -8.29 9.62
C LYS A 135 -15.75 -8.44 8.21
N VAL A 136 -14.47 -8.81 8.10
CA VAL A 136 -13.78 -9.07 6.84
C VAL A 136 -14.18 -10.43 6.24
N GLY A 137 -14.56 -11.39 7.09
CA GLY A 137 -14.73 -12.79 6.71
C GLY A 137 -13.45 -13.56 7.03
N PRO A 138 -13.44 -14.48 8.01
CA PRO A 138 -12.27 -15.28 8.34
C PRO A 138 -11.71 -16.06 7.13
N GLU A 139 -12.59 -16.46 6.22
CA GLU A 139 -12.26 -17.12 4.96
C GLU A 139 -11.43 -16.24 4.01
N ASN A 140 -11.50 -14.91 4.15
CA ASN A 140 -10.76 -13.95 3.33
C ASN A 140 -9.40 -13.59 3.94
N VAL A 141 -9.17 -13.92 5.20
CA VAL A 141 -7.92 -13.67 5.92
C VAL A 141 -6.97 -14.86 5.73
N LEU A 142 -5.69 -14.59 5.46
CA LEU A 142 -4.69 -15.64 5.24
C LEU A 142 -4.59 -16.57 6.45
N ASN A 143 -4.38 -15.99 7.63
CA ASN A 143 -4.32 -16.71 8.88
C ASN A 143 -5.06 -15.92 9.98
N PRO A 144 -6.34 -16.22 10.25
CA PRO A 144 -7.13 -15.55 11.29
C PRO A 144 -6.55 -15.67 12.71
N GLU A 145 -5.75 -16.71 12.98
CA GLU A 145 -5.21 -16.96 14.33
C GLU A 145 -3.94 -16.15 14.62
N THR A 146 -3.17 -15.81 13.58
CA THR A 146 -1.87 -15.15 13.74
C THR A 146 -1.78 -13.79 13.07
N ALA A 147 -2.71 -13.47 12.17
CA ALA A 147 -2.66 -12.30 11.30
C ALA A 147 -1.34 -12.22 10.49
N GLU A 148 -0.92 -13.36 9.93
CA GLU A 148 0.29 -13.49 9.11
C GLU A 148 0.31 -12.49 7.95
N ILE A 149 1.44 -11.80 7.77
CA ILE A 149 1.73 -10.96 6.61
C ILE A 149 2.58 -11.79 5.64
N ASN A 150 1.97 -12.24 4.54
CA ASN A 150 2.62 -13.00 3.48
C ASN A 150 1.79 -12.90 2.18
N GLN A 151 2.24 -12.02 1.29
CA GLN A 151 1.58 -11.69 0.03
C GLN A 151 1.55 -12.89 -0.92
N ILE A 152 2.63 -13.67 -0.96
CA ILE A 152 2.74 -14.88 -1.78
C ILE A 152 1.62 -15.87 -1.44
N LYS A 153 1.49 -16.23 -0.16
CA LYS A 153 0.42 -17.11 0.30
C LYS A 153 -0.96 -16.48 0.15
N GLY A 154 -1.06 -15.15 0.29
CA GLY A 154 -2.30 -14.43 0.03
C GLY A 154 -2.79 -14.56 -1.41
N VAL A 155 -1.88 -14.51 -2.39
CA VAL A 155 -2.22 -14.74 -3.80
C VAL A 155 -2.61 -16.18 -4.05
N LEU A 156 -1.86 -17.16 -3.51
CA LEU A 156 -2.22 -18.57 -3.64
C LEU A 156 -3.62 -18.85 -3.07
N LYS A 157 -3.94 -18.28 -1.90
CA LYS A 157 -5.29 -18.34 -1.33
C LYS A 157 -6.35 -17.73 -2.26
N ALA A 158 -6.08 -16.57 -2.87
CA ALA A 158 -7.01 -15.97 -3.82
C ALA A 158 -7.23 -16.86 -5.06
N VAL A 159 -6.20 -17.55 -5.54
CA VAL A 159 -6.32 -18.55 -6.61
C VAL A 159 -7.18 -19.73 -6.16
N GLU A 160 -6.97 -20.26 -4.95
CA GLU A 160 -7.79 -21.35 -4.37
C GLU A 160 -9.27 -20.95 -4.21
N MET A 161 -9.54 -19.67 -3.96
CA MET A 161 -10.89 -19.11 -3.92
C MET A 161 -11.53 -18.97 -5.31
N GLY A 162 -10.76 -19.20 -6.39
CA GLY A 162 -11.22 -19.20 -7.77
C GLY A 162 -11.07 -17.86 -8.50
N HIS A 163 -10.37 -16.88 -7.91
CA HIS A 163 -10.08 -15.61 -8.59
C HIS A 163 -9.05 -15.80 -9.70
N LYS A 164 -9.22 -15.05 -10.79
CA LYS A 164 -8.38 -15.11 -11.99
C LYS A 164 -7.63 -13.82 -12.28
N LYS A 165 -8.13 -12.68 -11.82
CA LYS A 165 -7.50 -11.38 -11.99
C LYS A 165 -7.21 -10.80 -10.62
N ILE A 166 -6.01 -11.08 -10.11
CA ILE A 166 -5.65 -10.85 -8.72
C ILE A 166 -4.68 -9.68 -8.68
N ALA A 167 -5.05 -8.56 -8.05
CA ALA A 167 -4.08 -7.53 -7.72
C ALA A 167 -3.44 -7.81 -6.36
N VAL A 168 -2.16 -7.50 -6.19
CA VAL A 168 -1.44 -7.69 -4.93
C VAL A 168 -0.52 -6.51 -4.66
N SER A 169 -0.54 -6.01 -3.42
CA SER A 169 0.40 -4.98 -2.97
C SER A 169 1.63 -5.60 -2.33
N VAL A 170 2.82 -5.28 -2.84
CA VAL A 170 4.12 -5.78 -2.34
C VAL A 170 5.02 -4.63 -1.91
N ILE A 171 6.04 -4.96 -1.10
CA ILE A 171 7.06 -4.01 -0.63
C ILE A 171 8.49 -4.44 -1.02
N SER A 172 8.65 -5.56 -1.74
CA SER A 172 9.95 -6.14 -2.09
C SER A 172 10.00 -6.59 -3.55
N ALA A 173 11.19 -6.56 -4.15
CA ALA A 173 11.44 -7.11 -5.49
C ALA A 173 11.36 -8.65 -5.51
N GLU A 174 11.80 -9.29 -4.42
CA GLU A 174 11.75 -10.74 -4.27
C GLU A 174 10.33 -11.28 -4.32
N ASP A 175 9.38 -10.64 -3.63
CA ASP A 175 7.97 -11.02 -3.70
C ASP A 175 7.44 -10.84 -5.13
N ALA A 176 7.74 -9.70 -5.77
CA ALA A 176 7.29 -9.42 -7.13
C ALA A 176 7.78 -10.49 -8.12
N LYS A 177 9.06 -10.87 -8.03
CA LYS A 177 9.65 -11.93 -8.85
C LYS A 177 8.98 -13.28 -8.59
N THR A 178 8.80 -13.64 -7.32
CA THR A 178 8.16 -14.91 -6.93
C THR A 178 6.73 -15.01 -7.45
N LEU A 179 5.98 -13.91 -7.38
CA LEU A 179 4.62 -13.83 -7.92
C LEU A 179 4.56 -14.02 -9.43
N ARG A 180 5.57 -13.58 -10.18
CA ARG A 180 5.67 -13.84 -11.62
C ARG A 180 5.93 -15.31 -11.95
N GLU A 181 6.64 -16.03 -11.09
CA GLU A 181 6.78 -17.48 -11.27
C GLU A 181 5.47 -18.21 -10.96
N ILE A 182 4.77 -17.80 -9.88
CA ILE A 182 3.44 -18.34 -9.54
C ILE A 182 2.45 -18.08 -10.69
N GLU A 183 2.44 -16.89 -11.27
CA GLU A 183 1.56 -16.57 -12.41
C GLU A 183 1.74 -17.56 -13.57
N LYS A 184 2.99 -17.94 -13.88
CA LYS A 184 3.30 -18.91 -14.95
C LYS A 184 2.82 -20.33 -14.62
N GLU A 185 2.80 -20.69 -13.35
CA GLU A 185 2.35 -22.02 -12.87
C GLU A 185 0.83 -22.16 -12.84
N HIS A 186 0.09 -21.05 -12.84
CA HIS A 186 -1.37 -21.02 -12.73
C HIS A 186 -2.04 -20.53 -14.02
N GLU A 187 -2.28 -21.44 -14.97
CA GLU A 187 -2.90 -21.13 -16.26
C GLU A 187 -4.27 -20.44 -16.10
N GLY A 188 -4.44 -19.32 -16.80
CA GLY A 188 -5.69 -18.53 -16.78
C GLY A 188 -5.82 -17.58 -15.57
N VAL A 189 -4.79 -17.47 -14.73
CA VAL A 189 -4.65 -16.46 -13.69
C VAL A 189 -3.71 -15.35 -14.18
N ASN A 190 -4.07 -14.11 -13.90
CA ASN A 190 -3.22 -12.93 -14.06
C ASN A 190 -3.03 -12.29 -12.68
N ILE A 191 -1.78 -12.02 -12.34
CA ILE A 191 -1.37 -11.40 -11.09
C ILE A 191 -0.85 -9.99 -11.40
N TYR A 192 -1.54 -8.98 -10.89
CA TYR A 192 -1.18 -7.58 -11.06
C TYR A 192 -0.46 -7.05 -9.82
N ILE A 193 0.80 -6.68 -9.98
CA ILE A 193 1.70 -6.42 -8.86
C ILE A 193 1.86 -4.91 -8.67
N PHE A 194 1.47 -4.42 -7.49
CA PHE A 194 1.57 -3.02 -7.07
C PHE A 194 2.65 -2.88 -6.00
N ALA A 195 3.77 -2.26 -6.34
CA ALA A 195 4.85 -1.97 -5.41
C ALA A 195 4.66 -0.61 -4.74
N ALA A 196 4.61 -0.63 -3.40
CA ALA A 196 4.51 0.56 -2.57
C ALA A 196 5.51 0.51 -1.41
N HIS A 197 5.70 1.64 -0.72
CA HIS A 197 6.55 1.69 0.48
C HIS A 197 8.02 1.29 0.22
N VAL A 198 8.55 1.67 -0.95
CA VAL A 198 9.85 1.26 -1.49
C VAL A 198 11.01 2.23 -1.16
N THR A 199 10.87 3.04 -0.10
CA THR A 199 11.91 3.97 0.35
C THR A 199 13.10 3.21 0.96
N GLU A 200 14.33 3.67 0.71
CA GLU A 200 15.60 2.97 1.02
C GLU A 200 15.84 1.68 0.24
N MET A 201 15.05 1.41 -0.80
CA MET A 201 15.31 0.27 -1.68
C MET A 201 16.62 0.50 -2.45
N SER A 202 17.44 -0.56 -2.55
CA SER A 202 18.69 -0.51 -3.31
C SER A 202 18.44 -0.26 -4.80
N LYS A 203 19.50 0.09 -5.53
CA LYS A 203 19.39 0.30 -6.98
C LYS A 203 19.00 -0.99 -7.71
N GLU A 204 19.61 -2.10 -7.30
CA GLU A 204 19.36 -3.42 -7.87
C GLU A 204 17.90 -3.85 -7.64
N GLU A 205 17.39 -3.72 -6.41
CA GLU A 205 15.99 -4.02 -6.10
C GLU A 205 15.03 -3.07 -6.84
N ALA A 206 15.40 -1.80 -7.03
CA ALA A 206 14.61 -0.87 -7.81
C ALA A 206 14.49 -1.31 -9.28
N GLU A 207 15.61 -1.68 -9.90
CA GLU A 207 15.62 -2.21 -11.28
C GLU A 207 14.76 -3.47 -11.39
N GLU A 208 14.93 -4.43 -10.47
CA GLU A 208 14.13 -5.66 -10.43
C GLU A 208 12.63 -5.37 -10.24
N LEU A 209 12.26 -4.44 -9.36
CA LEU A 209 10.85 -4.06 -9.19
C LEU A 209 10.23 -3.54 -10.48
N PHE A 210 10.93 -2.73 -11.27
CA PHE A 210 10.41 -2.26 -12.55
C PHE A 210 10.34 -3.35 -13.62
N ASP A 211 11.06 -4.46 -13.44
CA ASP A 211 11.01 -5.60 -14.36
C ASP A 211 9.86 -6.56 -14.03
N TYR A 212 9.47 -6.65 -12.76
CA TYR A 212 8.45 -7.60 -12.29
C TYR A 212 7.11 -6.96 -11.90
N ALA A 213 7.08 -5.71 -11.42
CA ALA A 213 5.84 -5.07 -11.00
C ALA A 213 5.11 -4.38 -12.17
N ASP A 214 3.79 -4.20 -12.03
CA ASP A 214 2.97 -3.45 -12.99
C ASP A 214 2.90 -1.97 -12.62
N VAL A 215 2.76 -1.67 -11.33
CA VAL A 215 2.67 -0.31 -10.81
C VAL A 215 3.69 -0.13 -9.70
N VAL A 216 4.50 0.94 -9.76
CA VAL A 216 5.55 1.23 -8.77
C VAL A 216 5.38 2.66 -8.28
N THR A 217 5.36 2.89 -6.96
CA THR A 217 5.35 4.24 -6.39
C THR A 217 6.76 4.73 -6.08
N GLY A 218 7.09 5.99 -6.38
CA GLY A 218 8.42 6.54 -6.11
C GLY A 218 8.72 6.87 -4.64
N CYS A 219 7.69 7.17 -3.84
CA CYS A 219 7.84 7.60 -2.42
C CYS A 219 9.03 8.57 -2.24
N ALA A 220 9.82 8.42 -1.17
CA ALA A 220 11.09 9.12 -0.99
C ALA A 220 12.29 8.29 -1.46
N SER A 221 12.05 7.24 -2.26
CA SER A 221 13.12 6.36 -2.74
C SER A 221 13.94 7.06 -3.81
N LYS A 222 15.24 7.21 -3.56
CA LYS A 222 16.16 7.79 -4.56
C LYS A 222 16.21 6.93 -5.82
N TYR A 223 16.50 5.64 -5.67
CA TYR A 223 16.78 4.77 -6.80
C TYR A 223 15.53 4.41 -7.62
N ILE A 224 14.36 4.26 -6.98
CA ILE A 224 13.12 4.05 -7.73
C ILE A 224 12.81 5.24 -8.64
N ARG A 225 13.08 6.47 -8.16
CA ARG A 225 12.88 7.68 -8.96
C ARG A 225 13.85 7.75 -10.12
N GLU A 226 15.14 7.53 -9.88
CA GLU A 226 16.17 7.52 -10.93
C GLU A 226 15.88 6.47 -12.01
N VAL A 227 15.51 5.24 -11.62
CA VAL A 227 15.17 4.17 -12.57
C VAL A 227 13.89 4.52 -13.34
N GLY A 228 12.86 5.02 -12.66
CA GLY A 228 11.60 5.41 -13.30
C GLY A 228 11.77 6.56 -14.30
N GLU A 229 12.59 7.56 -13.98
CA GLU A 229 12.92 8.68 -14.88
C GLU A 229 13.81 8.25 -16.06
N GLY A 230 14.64 7.22 -15.86
CA GLY A 230 15.48 6.64 -16.91
C GLY A 230 14.74 5.68 -17.85
N ARG A 231 13.51 5.27 -17.51
CA ARG A 231 12.66 4.41 -18.34
C ARG A 231 11.62 5.27 -19.07
N GLU A 232 11.40 5.03 -20.36
CA GLU A 232 10.32 5.69 -21.14
C GLU A 232 8.95 5.07 -20.79
N ILE A 233 8.52 5.23 -19.54
CA ILE A 233 7.31 4.62 -18.99
C ILE A 233 6.28 5.68 -18.58
N PHE A 234 5.02 5.27 -18.55
CA PHE A 234 3.95 6.14 -18.12
C PHE A 234 4.15 6.55 -16.66
N THR A 235 4.12 7.87 -16.39
CA THR A 235 4.34 8.43 -15.06
C THR A 235 3.21 9.40 -14.71
N ALA A 236 2.67 9.27 -13.51
CA ALA A 236 1.64 10.14 -12.97
C ALA A 236 2.03 10.71 -11.61
N GLY A 237 1.80 12.01 -11.40
CA GLY A 237 2.06 12.71 -10.14
C GLY A 237 3.44 13.36 -10.08
N ALA A 238 3.48 14.64 -9.67
CA ALA A 238 4.72 15.41 -9.64
C ALA A 238 5.51 15.25 -8.32
N SER A 239 4.84 15.36 -7.17
CA SER A 239 5.49 15.26 -5.86
C SER A 239 5.89 13.83 -5.49
N ILE A 240 4.98 12.88 -5.70
CA ILE A 240 5.17 11.45 -5.47
C ILE A 240 4.75 10.78 -6.78
N PRO A 241 5.70 10.41 -7.64
CA PRO A 241 5.37 9.77 -8.91
C PRO A 241 4.88 8.35 -8.67
N ILE A 242 3.96 7.91 -9.54
CA ILE A 242 3.54 6.53 -9.68
C ILE A 242 3.76 6.16 -11.14
N TYR A 243 4.44 5.04 -11.34
CA TYR A 243 4.89 4.56 -12.64
C TYR A 243 4.05 3.36 -13.07
N GLY A 244 3.60 3.37 -14.32
CA GLY A 244 3.07 2.19 -15.00
C GLY A 244 4.24 1.44 -15.62
N ALA A 245 4.80 0.50 -14.87
CA ALA A 245 5.98 -0.28 -15.25
C ALA A 245 5.67 -1.34 -16.32
N SER A 246 4.39 -1.72 -16.46
CA SER A 246 3.89 -2.59 -17.53
C SER A 246 2.77 -1.93 -18.34
N LYS A 247 2.35 -2.58 -19.43
CA LYS A 247 1.18 -2.13 -20.23
C LYS A 247 -0.11 -2.11 -19.42
N ASP A 248 -0.31 -3.12 -18.58
CA ASP A 248 -1.46 -3.19 -17.69
C ASP A 248 -1.37 -2.12 -16.60
N GLY A 249 -0.17 -1.91 -16.03
CA GLY A 249 0.08 -0.83 -15.09
C GLY A 249 -0.24 0.56 -15.65
N GLU A 250 0.22 0.87 -16.87
CA GLU A 250 -0.14 2.09 -17.58
C GLU A 250 -1.66 2.20 -17.79
N HIS A 251 -2.31 1.12 -18.20
CA HIS A 251 -3.76 1.09 -18.39
C HIS A 251 -4.51 1.39 -17.08
N PHE A 252 -4.12 0.76 -15.96
CA PHE A 252 -4.73 0.97 -14.66
C PHE A 252 -4.61 2.40 -14.18
N LEU A 253 -3.43 3.01 -14.33
CA LEU A 253 -3.21 4.39 -13.95
C LEU A 253 -4.04 5.34 -14.81
N LYS A 254 -4.18 5.08 -16.13
CA LYS A 254 -5.04 5.88 -17.01
C LYS A 254 -6.52 5.82 -16.64
N ILE A 255 -7.04 4.63 -16.33
CA ILE A 255 -8.43 4.48 -15.86
C ILE A 255 -8.63 5.28 -14.57
N ARG A 256 -7.69 5.19 -13.63
CA ARG A 256 -7.78 5.97 -12.40
C ARG A 256 -7.78 7.48 -12.68
N ILE A 257 -6.95 7.95 -13.62
CA ILE A 257 -6.91 9.36 -14.04
C ILE A 257 -8.25 9.79 -14.64
N GLU A 258 -8.84 8.97 -15.50
CA GLU A 258 -10.14 9.24 -16.10
C GLU A 258 -11.24 9.35 -15.04
N LYS A 259 -11.28 8.41 -14.09
CA LYS A 259 -12.26 8.39 -12.99
C LYS A 259 -12.21 9.65 -12.12
N ILE A 260 -11.04 10.27 -11.96
CA ILE A 260 -10.89 11.51 -11.19
C ILE A 260 -11.00 12.79 -12.03
N GLY A 261 -11.28 12.67 -13.33
CA GLY A 261 -11.43 13.80 -14.24
C GLY A 261 -10.12 14.46 -14.68
N GLY A 262 -9.02 13.70 -14.69
CA GLY A 262 -7.70 14.16 -15.09
C GLY A 262 -6.74 14.47 -13.92
N LEU A 263 -5.45 14.55 -14.23
CA LEU A 263 -4.45 15.00 -13.27
C LEU A 263 -4.46 16.53 -13.19
N LYS A 264 -4.28 17.05 -11.97
CA LYS A 264 -4.07 18.48 -11.76
C LYS A 264 -2.59 18.79 -11.86
N ASP A 265 -2.25 19.74 -12.72
CA ASP A 265 -0.90 20.28 -12.77
C ASP A 265 -0.51 20.90 -11.44
N LYS A 266 0.74 20.67 -11.07
CA LYS A 266 1.38 21.27 -9.90
C LYS A 266 2.76 21.79 -10.31
N PRO A 267 2.85 23.02 -10.80
CA PRO A 267 4.14 23.68 -10.92
C PRO A 267 4.80 23.72 -9.53
N ASP A 268 6.12 23.55 -9.48
CA ASP A 268 6.93 23.61 -8.25
C ASP A 268 6.55 22.57 -7.19
N ALA A 269 6.22 21.36 -7.63
CA ALA A 269 5.92 20.24 -6.74
C ALA A 269 7.11 19.92 -5.82
N LYS A 270 6.96 20.23 -4.53
CA LYS A 270 7.93 19.82 -3.52
C LYS A 270 8.06 18.30 -3.50
N LEU A 271 9.30 17.82 -3.36
CA LEU A 271 9.65 16.42 -3.21
C LEU A 271 9.76 16.06 -1.73
N PRO A 272 9.70 14.77 -1.37
CA PRO A 272 10.19 14.32 -0.08
C PRO A 272 11.66 14.69 0.11
N ASP A 273 12.07 14.92 1.36
CA ASP A 273 13.43 15.33 1.69
C ASP A 273 13.92 14.66 2.99
N PRO A 274 15.10 14.01 2.97
CA PRO A 274 15.88 13.63 1.78
C PRO A 274 15.18 12.55 0.92
N LEU A 275 15.66 12.41 -0.33
CA LEU A 275 15.48 11.16 -1.09
C LEU A 275 16.58 10.19 -0.69
N ILE A 276 16.20 8.99 -0.27
CA ILE A 276 17.09 7.96 0.30
C ILE A 276 16.86 6.59 -0.32
#